data_AF-A0A179FT32-F1
#
_entry.id   AF-A0A179FT32-F1
#
_cell.length_a   1.000
_cell.length_b   1.000
_cell.length_c   1.000
_cell.angle_alpha   90.00
_cell.angle_beta   90.00
_cell.angle_gamma   90.00
#
_symmetry.space_group_name_H-M   'P 1'
#
loop_
_entity.id
_entity.type
_entity.pdbx_description
1 polymer ?
#
loop_
_entity_poly.entity_id
_entity_poly.type
_entity_poly.pdbx_seq_one_letter_code
_entity_poly.pdbx_strand_id
1 'polypeptide(L)'
;MAPSFEITPQAFRSPTDHDELRVSFTTSTTGRDPLFPATYLQVSYRFGSGQEIFGEIFTPRDIMRDVSGNGVYHIAVPFKDVPIAMVNREEDLDAEVSLHAWKDLKYLNSWVVGEIKDWGMMR
;
A
#
# COMPACT_ATOMS: atom_id res chain seq x y z
N MET A 1 -3.52 -12.75 -24.51
CA MET A 1 -4.03 -12.32 -23.19
C MET A 1 -2.84 -11.82 -22.40
N ALA A 2 -2.88 -10.61 -21.85
CA ALA A 2 -1.84 -10.17 -20.92
C ALA A 2 -1.92 -11.04 -19.66
N PRO A 3 -0.80 -11.47 -19.05
CA PRO A 3 -0.85 -12.15 -17.77
C PRO A 3 -1.58 -11.25 -16.77
N SER A 4 -2.58 -11.79 -16.08
CA SER A 4 -3.30 -11.08 -15.02
C SER A 4 -2.35 -10.91 -13.83
N PHE A 5 -1.87 -9.69 -13.63
CA PHE A 5 -1.12 -9.32 -12.44
C PHE A 5 -2.09 -9.23 -11.27
N GLU A 6 -1.89 -10.06 -10.25
CA GLU A 6 -2.75 -10.08 -9.08
C GLU A 6 -1.91 -9.98 -7.80
N ILE A 7 -2.37 -9.15 -6.88
CA ILE A 7 -1.84 -9.03 -5.52
C ILE A 7 -2.91 -9.53 -4.55
N THR A 8 -2.51 -10.41 -3.64
CA THR A 8 -3.38 -10.85 -2.54
C THR A 8 -2.84 -10.29 -1.24
N PRO A 9 -3.53 -9.31 -0.61
CA PRO A 9 -3.16 -8.80 0.70
C PRO A 9 -3.08 -9.94 1.73
N GLN A 10 -2.06 -9.91 2.57
CA GLN A 10 -1.83 -10.92 3.61
C GLN A 10 -1.96 -10.34 5.01
N ALA A 11 -1.35 -9.17 5.24
CA ALA A 11 -1.41 -8.48 6.51
C ALA A 11 -1.27 -6.98 6.31
N PHE A 12 -1.87 -6.22 7.23
CA PHE A 12 -1.76 -4.78 7.29
C PHE A 12 -1.44 -4.37 8.72
N ARG A 13 -0.46 -3.50 8.88
CA ARG A 13 -0.12 -2.88 10.16
C ARG A 13 -0.17 -1.38 9.99
N SER A 14 -1.06 -0.74 10.74
CA SER A 14 -1.12 0.71 10.83
C SER A 14 0.22 1.28 11.33
N PRO A 15 0.63 2.44 10.83
CA PRO A 15 1.80 3.14 11.35
C PRO A 15 1.53 3.64 12.78
N THR A 16 2.60 3.83 13.55
CA THR A 16 2.61 4.55 14.84
C THR A 16 3.83 5.47 14.88
N ASP A 17 3.99 6.29 15.92
CA ASP A 17 5.16 7.17 16.07
C ASP A 17 6.51 6.44 16.01
N HIS A 18 6.53 5.15 16.31
CA HIS A 18 7.74 4.33 16.36
C HIS A 18 7.77 3.24 15.28
N ASP A 19 6.68 3.04 14.55
CA ASP A 19 6.53 1.94 13.60
C ASP A 19 5.99 2.42 12.26
N GLU A 20 6.61 1.93 11.19
CA GLU A 20 6.16 2.17 9.83
C GLU A 20 4.83 1.46 9.56
N LEU A 21 4.03 2.04 8.67
CA LEU A 21 2.91 1.35 8.04
C LEU A 21 3.49 0.19 7.27
N ARG A 22 2.97 -1.02 7.50
CA ARG A 22 3.44 -2.21 6.77
C ARG A 22 2.30 -2.86 6.04
N VAL A 23 2.51 -3.10 4.74
CA VAL A 23 1.61 -3.90 3.92
C VAL A 23 2.34 -5.15 3.50
N SER A 24 1.79 -6.31 3.86
CA SER A 24 2.28 -7.62 3.43
C SER A 24 1.33 -8.21 2.40
N PHE A 25 1.86 -8.78 1.32
CA PHE A 25 1.08 -9.35 0.23
C PHE A 25 1.80 -10.51 -0.45
N THR A 26 1.05 -11.34 -1.19
CA THR A 26 1.60 -12.27 -2.18
C THR A 26 1.27 -11.77 -3.58
N THR A 27 2.04 -12.21 -4.57
CA THR A 27 1.76 -11.89 -5.99
C THR A 27 1.49 -13.17 -6.76
N SER A 28 0.69 -13.10 -7.82
CA SER A 28 0.43 -14.24 -8.73
C SER A 28 1.66 -14.67 -9.54
N THR A 29 2.80 -14.03 -9.33
CA THR A 29 4.00 -14.18 -10.14
C THR A 29 5.03 -15.04 -9.41
N THR A 30 5.65 -15.97 -10.13
CA THR A 30 6.66 -16.89 -9.60
C THR A 30 8.06 -16.61 -10.16
N GLY A 31 8.26 -15.42 -10.73
CA GLY A 31 9.48 -15.00 -11.43
C GLY A 31 10.53 -14.32 -10.55
N ARG A 32 11.62 -13.86 -11.20
CA ARG A 32 12.70 -13.10 -10.55
C ARG A 32 12.26 -11.71 -10.09
N ASP A 33 11.33 -11.11 -10.82
CA ASP A 33 10.69 -9.85 -10.47
C ASP A 33 9.30 -10.14 -9.91
N PRO A 34 9.04 -9.85 -8.61
CA PRO A 34 7.77 -10.15 -7.97
C PRO A 34 6.63 -9.26 -8.45
N LEU A 35 6.92 -8.16 -9.17
CA LEU A 35 5.91 -7.23 -9.66
C LEU A 35 5.52 -7.43 -11.13
N PHE A 36 6.28 -8.20 -11.90
CA PHE A 36 6.03 -8.29 -13.34
C PHE A 36 4.59 -8.74 -13.64
N PRO A 37 3.83 -8.06 -14.53
CA PRO A 37 4.22 -7.00 -15.47
C PRO A 37 4.20 -5.56 -14.94
N ALA A 38 3.83 -5.31 -13.68
CA ALA A 38 3.93 -3.99 -13.08
C ALA A 38 5.40 -3.56 -12.95
N THR A 39 5.65 -2.27 -13.13
CA THR A 39 6.96 -1.63 -12.94
C THR A 39 7.08 -0.99 -11.55
N TYR A 40 5.95 -0.60 -10.96
CA TYR A 40 5.90 -0.08 -9.60
C TYR A 40 4.51 -0.26 -8.99
N LEU A 41 4.47 -0.20 -7.67
CA LEU A 41 3.25 -0.07 -6.89
C LEU A 41 3.17 1.35 -6.31
N GLN A 42 1.97 1.82 -6.02
CA GLN A 42 1.76 3.10 -5.37
C GLN A 42 0.71 2.95 -4.28
N VAL A 43 1.02 3.41 -3.07
CA VAL A 43 0.06 3.43 -1.96
C VAL A 43 -0.83 4.66 -2.10
N SER A 44 -2.09 4.51 -1.71
CA SER A 44 -3.07 5.59 -1.67
C SER A 44 -3.92 5.50 -0.42
N TYR A 45 -4.49 6.63 -0.04
CA TYR A 45 -5.25 6.82 1.19
C TYR A 45 -6.55 7.53 0.86
N ARG A 46 -7.67 6.95 1.27
CA ARG A 46 -8.99 7.57 1.16
C ARG A 46 -9.59 7.74 2.54
N PHE A 47 -9.77 8.99 2.95
CA PHE A 47 -10.36 9.36 4.24
C PHE A 47 -11.87 9.52 4.09
N GLY A 48 -12.66 8.67 4.75
CA GLY A 48 -14.12 8.70 4.66
C GLY A 48 -14.65 8.72 3.22
N SER A 49 -15.50 9.70 2.90
CA SER A 49 -16.02 9.91 1.52
C SER A 49 -15.18 10.87 0.67
N GLY A 50 -13.99 11.25 1.18
CA GLY A 50 -13.12 12.25 0.58
C GLY A 50 -12.34 11.78 -0.63
N GLN A 51 -11.46 12.65 -1.11
CA GLN A 51 -10.57 12.38 -2.23
C GLN A 51 -9.50 11.35 -1.86
N GLU A 52 -9.20 10.45 -2.79
CA GLU A 52 -8.05 9.54 -2.68
C GLU A 52 -6.74 10.32 -2.88
N ILE A 53 -5.83 10.19 -1.93
CA ILE A 53 -4.50 10.82 -1.93
C ILE A 53 -3.48 9.74 -2.27
N PHE A 54 -2.76 9.93 -3.37
CA PHE A 54 -1.68 9.04 -3.77
C PHE A 54 -0.38 9.40 -3.05
N GLY A 55 0.22 8.43 -2.38
CA GLY A 55 1.48 8.54 -1.67
C GLY A 55 2.66 8.02 -2.48
N GLU A 56 3.61 7.43 -1.75
CA GLU A 56 4.91 6.98 -2.26
C GLU A 56 4.81 5.84 -3.29
N ILE A 57 5.77 5.82 -4.20
CA ILE A 57 5.95 4.82 -5.25
C ILE A 57 6.98 3.79 -4.80
N PHE A 58 6.63 2.51 -4.94
CA PHE A 58 7.45 1.36 -4.59
C PHE A 58 7.86 0.59 -5.84
N THR A 59 9.14 0.59 -6.15
CA THR A 59 9.73 -0.22 -7.23
C THR A 59 10.06 -1.63 -6.71
N PRO A 60 10.43 -2.59 -7.57
CA PRO A 60 10.87 -3.92 -7.12
C PRO A 60 12.02 -3.91 -6.10
N ARG A 61 12.78 -2.82 -6.01
CA ARG A 61 13.88 -2.66 -5.05
C ARG A 61 13.42 -2.32 -3.64
N ASP A 62 12.27 -1.66 -3.54
CA ASP A 62 11.67 -1.22 -2.28
C ASP A 62 10.81 -2.32 -1.66
N ILE A 63 10.59 -3.41 -2.40
CA ILE A 63 9.82 -4.56 -1.96
C ILE A 63 10.74 -5.57 -1.30
N MET A 64 10.51 -5.77 -0.02
CA MET A 64 11.26 -6.71 0.79
C MET A 64 10.57 -8.07 0.78
N ARG A 65 11.34 -9.13 0.53
CA ARG A 65 10.83 -10.51 0.64
C ARG A 65 10.96 -10.98 2.09
N ASP A 66 9.87 -11.50 2.65
CA ASP A 66 9.93 -12.21 3.92
C ASP A 66 10.67 -13.54 3.72
N VAL A 67 11.80 -13.70 4.41
CA VAL A 67 12.69 -14.87 4.29
C VAL A 67 12.07 -16.09 4.98
N SER A 68 11.14 -15.88 5.92
CA SER A 68 10.43 -16.94 6.65
C SER A 68 9.07 -17.27 6.04
N GLY A 69 8.53 -16.40 5.17
CA GLY A 69 7.24 -16.58 4.52
C GLY A 69 7.32 -17.27 3.15
N ASN A 70 6.32 -18.10 2.83
CA ASN A 70 6.12 -18.76 1.53
C ASN A 70 5.84 -17.75 0.39
N GLY A 71 6.80 -16.89 0.03
CA GLY A 71 6.66 -15.91 -1.04
C GLY A 71 5.84 -14.67 -0.65
N VAL A 72 5.86 -14.31 0.64
CA VAL A 72 5.26 -13.06 1.12
C VAL A 72 6.24 -11.91 0.91
N TYR A 73 5.74 -10.81 0.39
CA TYR A 73 6.45 -9.56 0.19
C TYR A 73 5.88 -8.49 1.10
N HIS A 74 6.68 -7.48 1.43
CA HIS A 74 6.21 -6.31 2.17
C HIS A 74 6.80 -5.01 1.66
N ILE A 75 5.98 -3.96 1.77
CA ILE A 75 6.40 -2.56 1.67
C ILE A 75 6.21 -1.89 3.03
N ALA A 76 7.03 -0.90 3.31
CA ALA A 76 6.94 -0.08 4.51
C ALA A 76 6.84 1.39 4.11
N VAL A 77 5.89 2.12 4.72
CA VAL A 77 5.74 3.57 4.56
C VAL A 77 6.04 4.21 5.92
N PRO A 78 7.07 5.08 6.03
CA PRO A 78 7.35 5.79 7.26
C PRO A 78 6.15 6.62 7.71
N PHE A 79 5.91 6.71 9.03
CA PHE A 79 4.79 7.46 9.60
C PHE A 79 4.68 8.89 9.06
N LYS A 80 5.83 9.58 8.94
CA LYS A 80 5.95 10.96 8.41
C LYS A 80 5.48 11.12 6.96
N ASP A 81 5.47 10.05 6.18
CA ASP A 81 5.16 10.04 4.75
C ASP A 81 3.70 9.59 4.51
N VAL A 82 3.00 9.16 5.56
CA VAL A 82 1.56 8.89 5.52
C VAL A 82 0.82 10.23 5.60
N PRO A 83 -0.03 10.57 4.62
CA PRO A 83 -0.70 11.85 4.59
C PRO A 83 -1.65 12.00 5.77
N ILE A 84 -1.65 13.19 6.38
CA ILE A 84 -2.60 13.56 7.43
C ILE A 84 -3.72 14.35 6.76
N ALA A 85 -4.97 13.90 6.94
CA ALA A 85 -6.13 14.64 6.48
C ALA A 85 -6.25 15.94 7.29
N MET A 86 -5.78 17.07 6.73
CA MET A 86 -6.10 18.41 7.24
C MET A 86 -7.51 18.82 6.78
N VAL A 87 -8.52 18.00 7.05
CA VAL A 87 -9.90 18.37 6.78
C VAL A 87 -10.50 18.84 8.08
N ASN A 88 -10.76 20.15 8.14
CA ASN A 88 -11.15 20.99 9.29
C ASN A 88 -12.27 20.49 10.24
N ARG A 89 -12.80 19.27 10.10
CA ARG A 89 -13.93 18.75 10.91
C ARG A 89 -13.95 17.22 11.11
N GLU A 90 -12.91 16.52 10.68
CA GLU A 90 -12.93 15.06 10.59
C GLU A 90 -11.66 14.47 11.21
N GLU A 91 -11.42 14.82 12.48
CA GLU A 91 -10.30 14.32 13.29
C GLU A 91 -10.42 12.82 13.64
N ASP A 92 -11.52 12.16 13.23
CA ASP A 92 -11.87 10.79 13.59
C ASP A 92 -12.07 9.87 12.36
N LEU A 93 -11.61 10.27 11.18
CA LEU A 93 -11.85 9.46 9.99
C LEU A 93 -10.85 8.32 9.84
N ASP A 94 -11.43 7.13 9.65
CA ASP A 94 -10.72 5.98 9.13
C ASP A 94 -10.19 6.25 7.72
N ALA A 95 -8.99 5.74 7.45
CA ALA A 95 -8.32 5.86 6.17
C ALA A 95 -8.24 4.49 5.50
N GLU A 96 -8.99 4.29 4.42
CA GLU A 96 -8.83 3.12 3.57
C GLU A 96 -7.51 3.23 2.82
N VAL A 97 -6.68 2.19 2.90
CA VAL A 97 -5.39 2.13 2.22
C VAL A 97 -5.49 1.17 1.05
N SER A 98 -5.16 1.65 -0.13
CA SER A 98 -5.15 0.87 -1.36
C SER A 98 -3.77 0.85 -2.00
N LEU A 99 -3.42 -0.30 -2.58
CA LEU A 99 -2.20 -0.51 -3.33
C LEU A 99 -2.52 -0.60 -4.81
N HIS A 100 -1.93 0.27 -5.61
CA HIS A 100 -2.16 0.38 -7.05
C HIS A 100 -0.96 -0.15 -7.82
N ALA A 101 -1.20 -0.98 -8.83
CA ALA A 101 -0.17 -1.48 -9.72
C ALA A 101 -0.15 -0.71 -11.04
N TRP A 102 1.05 -0.36 -11.47
CA TRP A 102 1.28 0.43 -12.68
C TRP A 102 2.34 -0.22 -13.55
N LYS A 103 2.20 -0.06 -14.86
CA LYS A 103 3.23 -0.35 -15.85
C LYS A 103 3.55 0.94 -16.59
N ASP A 104 4.72 1.51 -16.33
CA ASP A 104 5.06 2.87 -16.74
C ASP A 104 3.92 3.81 -16.31
N LEU A 105 3.28 4.53 -17.25
CA LEU A 105 2.15 5.42 -16.95
C LEU A 105 0.77 4.74 -17.06
N LYS A 106 0.73 3.42 -17.28
CA LYS A 106 -0.51 2.68 -17.47
C LYS A 106 -0.94 2.00 -16.17
N TYR A 107 -2.13 2.38 -15.70
CA TYR A 107 -2.80 1.69 -14.59
C TYR A 107 -3.12 0.23 -14.95
N LEU A 108 -2.81 -0.69 -14.04
CA LEU A 108 -3.11 -2.11 -14.19
C LEU A 108 -4.30 -2.53 -13.33
N ASN A 109 -4.19 -2.36 -12.01
CA ASN A 109 -5.20 -2.80 -11.04
C ASN A 109 -4.94 -2.17 -9.65
N SER A 110 -5.88 -2.33 -8.72
CA SER A 110 -5.79 -1.85 -7.33
C SER A 110 -6.40 -2.84 -6.36
N TRP A 111 -5.88 -2.88 -5.14
CA TRP A 111 -6.41 -3.69 -4.05
C TRP A 111 -6.48 -2.89 -2.76
N VAL A 112 -7.62 -2.97 -2.06
CA VAL A 112 -7.71 -2.49 -0.68
C VAL A 112 -6.86 -3.41 0.18
N VAL A 113 -5.84 -2.85 0.83
CA VAL A 113 -4.87 -3.63 1.61
C VAL A 113 -5.12 -3.52 3.12
N GLY A 114 -5.86 -2.51 3.55
CA GLY A 114 -6.22 -2.34 4.95
C GLY A 114 -6.83 -0.97 5.22
N GLU A 115 -6.96 -0.67 6.50
CA GLU A 115 -7.59 0.55 6.97
C GLU A 115 -6.85 1.04 8.22
N ILE A 116 -6.52 2.32 8.25
CA ILE A 116 -5.95 2.98 9.42
C ILE A 116 -7.11 3.54 10.23
N LYS A 117 -7.29 3.06 11.46
CA LYS A 117 -8.31 3.53 12.38
C LYS A 117 -7.84 4.77 13.14
N ASP A 118 -8.77 5.68 13.42
CA ASP A 118 -8.56 6.87 14.25
C ASP A 118 -7.33 7.70 13.84
N TRP A 119 -7.03 7.79 12.54
CA TRP A 119 -5.77 8.37 12.05
C TRP A 119 -5.58 9.83 12.46
N GLY A 120 -6.66 10.61 12.53
CA GLY A 120 -6.60 12.00 12.97
C GLY A 120 -6.25 12.19 14.45
N MET A 121 -6.30 11.13 15.27
CA MET A 121 -5.94 11.16 16.70
C MET A 121 -4.51 10.69 17.01
N MET A 122 -3.76 10.12 16.04
CA MET A 122 -2.37 9.70 16.26
C MET A 122 -1.45 10.92 16.32
N ARG A 123 -1.35 11.52 17.50
CA ARG A 123 -0.49 12.67 17.84
C ARG A 123 0.22 12.47 19.18
#